data_AF-A0A352UPI5-F1
#
_entry.id   AF-A0A352UPI5-F1
#
_cell.length_a   1.000
_cell.length_b   1.000
_cell.length_c   1.000
_cell.angle_alpha   90.00
_cell.angle_beta   90.00
_cell.angle_gamma   90.00
#
_symmetry.space_group_name_H-M   'P 1'
#
loop_
_entity.id
_entity.type
_entity.pdbx_description
1 polymer ?
#
loop_
_entity_poly.entity_id
_entity_poly.type
_entity_poly.pdbx_seq_one_letter_code
_entity_poly.pdbx_strand_id
1 'polypeptide(L)'
;RTTTSPAGRSESWSGSPLKVSEMLAQIPSAYYIERVALNTTPNIIKAKKAIQKGLRYQMEGRGFSMIEILSTCPTNWGMSPVDALKWLEENMIPYYPLGVYKDKGAE
;
A
#
# COMPACT_ATOMS: atom_id res chain seq x y z
N ARG A 1 -18.47 2.22 -3.47
CA ARG A 1 -19.54 2.71 -2.57
C ARG A 1 -19.23 2.22 -1.16
N THR A 2 -19.36 3.06 -0.13
CA THR A 2 -19.10 2.73 1.28
C THR A 2 -20.08 3.52 2.16
N THR A 3 -20.13 3.25 3.47
CA THR A 3 -20.98 4.02 4.41
C THR A 3 -20.68 5.51 4.40
N THR A 4 -19.40 5.88 4.26
CA THR A 4 -18.91 7.28 4.19
C THR A 4 -18.81 7.82 2.77
N SER A 5 -19.08 7.00 1.75
CA SER A 5 -19.18 7.42 0.34
C SER A 5 -20.33 6.69 -0.35
N PRO A 6 -21.60 7.05 -0.03
CA PRO A 6 -22.78 6.32 -0.50
C PRO A 6 -22.97 6.38 -2.02
N ALA A 7 -22.57 7.48 -2.66
CA ALA A 7 -22.55 7.62 -4.12
C ALA A 7 -21.34 6.93 -4.79
N GLY A 8 -20.41 6.39 -3.99
CA GLY A 8 -19.13 5.91 -4.48
C GLY A 8 -18.16 7.04 -4.84
N ARG A 9 -17.12 6.69 -5.60
CA ARG A 9 -16.22 7.65 -6.23
C ARG A 9 -16.41 7.54 -7.74
N SER A 10 -16.42 8.67 -8.44
CA SER A 10 -16.37 8.74 -9.90
C SER A 10 -15.06 9.37 -10.33
N GLU A 11 -14.50 8.89 -11.44
CA GLU A 11 -13.26 9.45 -11.99
C GLU A 11 -13.45 10.90 -12.46
N SER A 12 -14.63 11.24 -13.00
CA SER A 12 -14.95 12.60 -13.47
C SER A 12 -14.92 13.66 -12.36
N TRP A 13 -15.23 13.27 -11.11
CA TRP A 13 -15.25 14.18 -9.97
C TRP A 13 -14.02 14.03 -9.07
N SER A 14 -13.60 12.79 -8.83
CA SER A 14 -12.56 12.46 -7.86
C SER A 14 -11.18 12.24 -8.49
N GLY A 15 -11.11 12.17 -9.81
CA GLY A 15 -9.91 11.72 -10.54
C GLY A 15 -9.65 10.22 -10.39
N SER A 16 -8.60 9.76 -11.06
CA SER A 16 -8.11 8.38 -10.95
C SER A 16 -7.48 8.14 -9.58
N PRO A 17 -7.48 6.89 -9.07
CA PRO A 17 -6.86 6.59 -7.78
C PRO A 17 -5.36 6.94 -7.72
N LEU A 18 -4.95 7.60 -6.64
CA LEU A 18 -3.59 8.12 -6.46
C LEU A 18 -2.56 7.01 -6.21
N LYS A 19 -1.43 7.10 -6.89
CA LYS A 19 -0.27 6.20 -6.75
C LYS A 19 0.72 6.78 -5.73
N VAL A 20 0.38 6.67 -4.44
CA VAL A 20 1.06 7.39 -3.35
C VAL A 20 2.53 6.99 -3.23
N SER A 21 2.86 5.69 -3.32
CA SER A 21 4.25 5.23 -3.24
C SER A 21 5.12 5.82 -4.35
N GLU A 22 4.63 5.84 -5.59
CA GLU A 22 5.29 6.39 -6.76
C GLU A 22 5.49 7.91 -6.60
N MET A 23 4.45 8.61 -6.14
CA MET A 23 4.50 10.05 -5.90
C MET A 23 5.51 10.42 -4.80
N LEU A 24 5.46 9.75 -3.64
CA LEU A 24 6.33 10.07 -2.52
C LEU A 24 7.78 9.60 -2.74
N ALA A 25 8.02 8.59 -3.57
CA ALA A 25 9.37 8.18 -3.96
C ALA A 25 10.13 9.31 -4.67
N GLN A 26 9.44 10.21 -5.38
CA GLN A 26 10.05 11.37 -6.04
C GLN A 26 10.55 12.42 -5.04
N ILE A 27 10.08 12.42 -3.79
CA ILE A 27 10.51 13.40 -2.78
C ILE A 27 11.99 13.15 -2.45
N PRO A 28 12.90 14.12 -2.69
CA PRO A 28 14.35 13.90 -2.49
C PRO A 28 14.72 13.40 -1.10
N SER A 29 14.03 13.89 -0.07
CA SER A 29 14.29 13.56 1.34
C SER A 29 13.55 12.33 1.87
N ALA A 30 12.72 11.66 1.07
CA ALA A 30 12.20 10.35 1.43
C ALA A 30 13.36 9.33 1.47
N TYR A 31 13.45 8.54 2.53
CA TYR A 31 14.51 7.56 2.73
C TYR A 31 14.08 6.16 2.30
N TYR A 32 12.85 5.77 2.63
CA TYR A 32 12.33 4.43 2.36
C TYR A 32 10.83 4.44 2.04
N ILE A 33 10.47 3.91 0.87
CA ILE A 33 9.09 3.78 0.40
C ILE A 33 8.90 2.37 -0.16
N GLU A 34 8.00 1.59 0.44
CA GLU A 34 7.69 0.24 -0.02
C GLU A 34 6.18 0.00 -0.02
N ARG A 35 5.68 -0.66 -1.06
CA ARG A 35 4.31 -1.18 -1.13
C ARG A 35 4.30 -2.69 -0.92
N VAL A 36 3.49 -3.13 0.03
CA VAL A 36 3.27 -4.54 0.39
C VAL A 36 1.78 -4.87 0.39
N ALA A 37 1.44 -6.15 0.53
CA ALA A 37 0.06 -6.62 0.62
C ALA A 37 -0.13 -7.58 1.80
N LEU A 38 -1.39 -7.86 2.15
CA LEU A 38 -1.76 -8.82 3.19
C LEU A 38 -2.60 -10.01 2.65
N ASN A 39 -2.62 -10.23 1.33
CA ASN A 39 -3.45 -11.28 0.71
C ASN A 39 -2.95 -12.72 0.93
N THR A 40 -1.67 -12.91 1.23
CA THR A 40 -1.06 -14.23 1.41
C THR A 40 -0.06 -14.25 2.57
N THR A 41 0.22 -15.43 3.13
CA THR A 41 1.21 -15.61 4.20
C THR A 41 2.60 -15.04 3.83
N PRO A 42 3.14 -15.28 2.61
CA PRO A 42 4.39 -14.65 2.19
C PRO A 42 4.33 -13.12 2.19
N ASN A 43 3.22 -12.53 1.75
CA ASN A 43 3.05 -11.08 1.72
C ASN A 43 2.91 -10.49 3.14
N ILE A 44 2.26 -11.20 4.07
CA ILE A 44 2.20 -10.81 5.50
C ILE A 44 3.62 -10.79 6.11
N ILE A 45 4.46 -11.79 5.80
CA ILE A 45 5.85 -11.81 6.27
C ILE A 45 6.66 -10.64 5.69
N LYS A 46 6.47 -10.32 4.40
CA LYS A 46 7.09 -9.14 3.76
C LYS A 46 6.62 -7.85 4.44
N ALA A 47 5.33 -7.70 4.70
CA ALA A 47 4.77 -6.53 5.36
C ALA A 47 5.38 -6.32 6.76
N LYS A 48 5.51 -7.40 7.55
CA LYS A 48 6.19 -7.33 8.86
C LYS A 48 7.62 -6.81 8.72
N LYS A 49 8.40 -7.33 7.76
CA LYS A 49 9.78 -6.89 7.51
C LYS A 49 9.85 -5.43 7.08
N ALA A 50 8.97 -5.00 6.19
CA ALA A 50 8.91 -3.62 5.70
C ALA A 50 8.59 -2.63 6.84
N ILE A 51 7.60 -2.95 7.67
CA ILE A 51 7.25 -2.13 8.85
C ILE A 51 8.43 -2.04 9.81
N GLN A 52 9.07 -3.16 10.15
CA GLN A 52 10.25 -3.17 11.03
C GLN A 52 11.40 -2.33 10.46
N LYS A 53 11.64 -2.43 9.15
CA LYS A 53 12.68 -1.67 8.45
C LYS A 53 12.42 -0.17 8.49
N GLY A 54 11.21 0.27 8.14
CA GLY A 54 10.87 1.69 8.15
C GLY A 54 10.89 2.31 9.55
N LEU A 55 10.38 1.60 10.56
CA LEU A 55 10.47 2.05 11.95
C LEU A 55 11.93 2.17 12.41
N ARG A 56 12.77 1.18 12.07
CA ARG A 56 14.19 1.22 12.38
C ARG A 56 14.88 2.43 11.73
N TYR A 57 14.64 2.70 10.45
CA TYR A 57 15.20 3.89 9.79
C TYR A 57 14.74 5.21 10.41
N GLN A 58 13.48 5.28 10.85
CA GLN A 58 12.98 6.45 11.56
C GLN A 58 13.68 6.62 12.93
N MET A 59 13.87 5.55 13.70
CA MET A 59 14.59 5.56 14.98
C MET A 59 16.06 5.95 14.83
N GLU A 60 16.69 5.54 13.73
CA GLU A 60 18.08 5.88 13.40
C GLU A 60 18.23 7.30 12.81
N GLY A 61 17.14 8.08 12.72
CA GLY A 61 17.18 9.46 12.21
C GLY A 61 17.44 9.58 10.72
N ARG A 62 17.20 8.51 9.93
CA ARG A 62 17.53 8.47 8.50
C ARG A 62 16.56 9.25 7.59
N GLY A 63 15.45 9.70 8.15
CA GLY A 63 14.46 10.52 7.45
C GLY A 63 13.12 9.83 7.25
N PHE A 64 12.31 10.38 6.35
CA PHE A 64 10.93 9.97 6.14
C PHE A 64 10.84 8.57 5.54
N SER A 65 10.00 7.72 6.15
CA SER A 65 9.69 6.37 5.66
C SER A 65 8.18 6.18 5.53
N MET A 66 7.72 5.55 4.45
CA MET A 66 6.32 5.15 4.26
C MET A 66 6.22 3.69 3.83
N ILE A 67 5.31 2.95 4.45
CA ILE A 67 4.95 1.60 4.04
C ILE A 67 3.48 1.62 3.63
N GLU A 68 3.20 1.44 2.34
CA GLU A 68 1.85 1.33 1.81
C GLU A 68 1.41 -0.14 1.86
N ILE A 69 0.31 -0.43 2.55
CA ILE A 69 -0.15 -1.81 2.78
C ILE A 69 -1.51 -2.01 2.09
N LEU A 70 -1.53 -2.85 1.05
CA LEU A 70 -2.77 -3.29 0.43
C LEU A 70 -3.46 -4.31 1.35
N SER A 71 -4.64 -3.93 1.86
CA SER A 71 -5.42 -4.75 2.77
C SER A 71 -6.89 -4.72 2.39
N THR A 72 -7.56 -5.86 2.52
CA THR A 72 -8.99 -6.01 2.24
C THR A 72 -9.82 -5.79 3.48
N CYS A 73 -10.91 -5.05 3.37
CA CYS A 73 -11.97 -5.00 4.40
C CYS A 73 -13.22 -5.69 3.85
N PRO A 74 -13.35 -7.03 3.96
CA PRO A 74 -14.42 -7.80 3.32
C PRO A 74 -15.81 -7.30 3.72
N THR A 75 -15.98 -6.87 4.97
CA THR A 75 -17.22 -6.28 5.48
C THR A 75 -17.68 -5.06 4.67
N ASN A 76 -16.77 -4.13 4.37
CA ASN A 76 -17.12 -2.90 3.66
C ASN A 76 -17.28 -3.14 2.14
N TRP A 77 -16.74 -4.25 1.63
CA TRP A 77 -16.87 -4.63 0.22
C TRP A 77 -18.06 -5.55 -0.05
N GLY A 78 -18.71 -6.08 1.01
CA GLY A 78 -19.80 -7.05 0.86
C GLY A 78 -19.34 -8.38 0.26
N MET A 79 -18.07 -8.74 0.48
CA MET A 79 -17.45 -9.95 -0.06
C MET A 79 -17.09 -10.93 1.05
N SER A 80 -16.99 -12.21 0.72
CA SER A 80 -16.36 -13.16 1.64
C SER A 80 -14.87 -12.80 1.82
N PRO A 81 -14.24 -13.15 2.96
CA PRO A 81 -12.82 -12.93 3.14
C PRO A 81 -11.97 -13.53 2.01
N VAL A 82 -12.29 -14.74 1.56
CA VAL A 82 -11.53 -15.43 0.51
C VAL A 82 -11.65 -14.71 -0.84
N ASP A 83 -12.86 -14.27 -1.20
CA ASP A 83 -13.08 -13.59 -2.48
C ASP A 83 -12.46 -12.19 -2.48
N ALA A 84 -12.45 -11.50 -1.32
CA ALA A 84 -11.80 -10.21 -1.21
C ALA A 84 -10.28 -10.32 -1.46
N LEU A 85 -9.63 -11.37 -0.92
CA LEU A 85 -8.20 -11.62 -1.13
C LEU A 85 -7.89 -11.90 -2.61
N LYS A 86 -8.72 -12.72 -3.28
CA LYS A 86 -8.61 -12.96 -4.73
C LYS A 86 -8.78 -11.69 -5.54
N TRP A 87 -9.79 -10.88 -5.23
CA TRP A 87 -10.03 -9.62 -5.92
C TRP A 87 -8.86 -8.65 -5.79
N LEU A 88 -8.27 -8.56 -4.59
CA LEU A 88 -7.06 -7.76 -4.35
C LEU A 88 -5.93 -8.21 -5.28
N GLU A 89 -5.74 -9.52 -5.43
CA GLU A 89 -4.69 -10.10 -6.26
C GLU A 89 -4.91 -9.87 -7.76
N GLU A 90 -6.15 -10.01 -8.23
CA GLU A 90 -6.50 -9.89 -9.64
C GLU A 90 -6.67 -8.44 -10.13
N ASN A 91 -7.06 -7.51 -9.25
CA ASN A 91 -7.46 -6.15 -9.65
C ASN A 91 -6.61 -5.06 -8.98
N MET A 92 -6.34 -5.19 -7.67
CA MET A 92 -5.67 -4.14 -6.91
C MET A 92 -4.15 -4.18 -7.07
N ILE A 93 -3.52 -5.36 -7.00
CA ILE A 93 -2.07 -5.51 -7.20
C ILE A 93 -1.64 -5.08 -8.61
N PRO A 94 -2.33 -5.41 -9.71
CA PRO A 94 -1.96 -4.92 -11.03
C PRO A 94 -2.01 -3.39 -11.15
N TYR A 95 -2.97 -2.74 -10.49
CA TYR A 95 -3.05 -1.28 -10.48
C TYR A 95 -2.01 -0.63 -9.54
N TYR A 96 -1.73 -1.29 -8.40
CA TYR A 96 -0.77 -0.88 -7.38
C TYR A 96 0.34 -1.93 -7.22
N PRO A 97 1.34 -1.96 -8.12
CA PRO A 97 2.38 -2.98 -8.09
C PRO A 97 3.13 -2.99 -6.76
N LEU A 98 3.36 -4.19 -6.23
CA LEU A 98 4.13 -4.36 -5.00
C LEU A 98 5.62 -4.14 -5.26
N GLY A 99 6.34 -3.65 -4.26
CA GLY A 99 7.79 -3.50 -4.35
C GLY A 99 8.33 -2.30 -3.58
N VAL A 100 9.66 -2.20 -3.60
CA VAL A 100 10.41 -1.07 -3.05
C VAL A 100 10.49 0.01 -4.12
N TYR A 101 9.92 1.18 -3.82
CA TYR A 101 9.95 2.35 -4.70
C TYR A 101 11.11 3.29 -4.38
N LYS A 102 11.61 3.24 -3.14
CA LYS A 102 12.79 3.98 -2.70
C LYS A 102 13.43 3.32 -1.50
N ASP A 103 14.76 3.19 -1.51
CA ASP A 103 15.50 2.68 -0.35
C ASP A 103 16.97 3.10 -0.39
N LYS A 104 17.27 4.26 0.19
CA LYS A 104 18.65 4.79 0.27
C LYS A 104 19.58 3.98 1.17
N GLY A 105 19.05 3.00 1.91
CA GLY A 105 19.86 2.14 2.77
C GLY A 105 20.31 0.84 2.10
N ALA A 106 19.81 0.55 0.89
CA ALA A 106 20.18 -0.60 0.08
C ALA A 106 20.84 -0.21 -1.26
N GLU A 107 20.76 1.06 -1.65
CA GLU A 107 21.64 1.72 -2.64
C GLU A 107 23.09 1.78 -2.14
#